data_AF-A0A7S0DZ89-F1
#
_entry.id   AF-A0A7S0DZ89-F1
#
_cell.length_a   1.000
_cell.length_b   1.000
_cell.length_c   1.000
_cell.angle_alpha   90.00
_cell.angle_beta   90.00
_cell.angle_gamma   90.00
#
_symmetry.space_group_name_H-M   'P 1'
#
loop_
_entity.id
_entity.type
_entity.pdbx_description
1 polymer ?
#
loop_
_entity_poly.entity_id
_entity_poly.type
_entity_poly.pdbx_seq_one_letter_code
_entity_poly.pdbx_strand_id
1 'polypeptide(L)'
;SPPVSPSPPPPVCENFPWAQVFVTDPNKEYTLTAQVQAGESGYLENTLAIAVQPASDATDATLALLKDDALDAFGNPVTCLKVGAGEIITPVKGKCYELEFTGGQISTYTINVSAPAQMQGVAVLAKNPAVIDLKQGETTVEAANQLCGDAPYPLAIAGYVPGSDVFQHAKIDLDQAA
;
A
#
# COMPACT_ATOMS: atom_id res chain seq x y z
N SER A 1 -17.74 38.37 1.34
CA SER A 1 -17.29 36.98 1.30
C SER A 1 -15.83 36.94 0.91
N PRO A 2 -14.93 36.27 1.65
CA PRO A 2 -13.60 36.01 1.13
C PRO A 2 -13.71 35.08 -0.09
N PRO A 3 -12.83 35.21 -1.09
CA PRO A 3 -12.80 34.31 -2.23
C PRO A 3 -12.49 32.89 -1.75
N VAL A 4 -13.32 31.93 -2.16
CA VAL A 4 -13.06 30.50 -1.94
C VAL A 4 -11.81 30.17 -2.74
N SER A 5 -10.67 29.94 -2.07
CA SER A 5 -9.48 29.44 -2.76
C SER A 5 -9.85 28.13 -3.45
N PRO A 6 -9.52 27.92 -4.74
CA PRO A 6 -9.74 26.63 -5.37
C PRO A 6 -8.98 25.58 -4.56
N SER A 7 -9.68 24.54 -4.12
CA SER A 7 -9.04 23.41 -3.47
C SER A 7 -8.00 22.83 -4.44
N PRO A 8 -6.78 22.47 -3.97
CA PRO A 8 -5.83 21.79 -4.82
C PRO A 8 -6.47 20.51 -5.37
N PRO A 9 -6.25 20.16 -6.65
CA PRO A 9 -6.73 18.90 -7.19
C PRO A 9 -6.24 17.75 -6.30
N PRO A 10 -7.05 16.68 -6.12
CA PRO A 10 -6.57 15.51 -5.40
C PRO A 10 -5.27 15.03 -6.06
N PRO A 11 -4.29 14.52 -5.30
CA PRO A 11 -3.05 14.01 -5.86
C PRO A 11 -3.39 12.86 -6.82
N VAL A 12 -3.39 13.16 -8.12
CA VAL A 12 -3.52 12.15 -9.15
C VAL A 12 -2.17 11.46 -9.21
N CYS A 13 -2.15 10.17 -8.90
CA CYS A 13 -0.95 9.38 -9.11
C CYS A 13 -0.82 9.08 -10.60
N GLU A 14 -0.24 10.02 -11.34
CA GLU A 14 -0.08 9.94 -12.81
C GLU A 14 0.60 8.66 -13.31
N ASN A 15 1.30 7.93 -12.44
CA ASN A 15 2.09 6.75 -12.80
C ASN A 15 1.76 5.46 -12.01
N PHE A 16 0.95 5.54 -10.94
CA PHE A 16 0.62 4.38 -10.11
C PHE A 16 -0.86 4.34 -9.75
N PRO A 17 -1.60 3.30 -10.14
CA PRO A 17 -2.98 3.13 -9.68
C PRO A 17 -3.09 2.81 -8.19
N TRP A 18 -2.03 2.31 -7.53
CA TRP A 18 -2.06 1.94 -6.11
C TRP A 18 -0.68 2.10 -5.45
N ALA A 19 -0.62 2.75 -4.28
CA ALA A 19 0.61 2.92 -3.51
C ALA A 19 0.32 3.20 -2.02
N GLN A 20 0.80 2.33 -1.14
CA GLN A 20 0.59 2.41 0.31
C GLN A 20 1.86 2.04 1.09
N VAL A 21 1.94 2.51 2.33
CA VAL A 21 2.97 2.11 3.31
C VAL A 21 2.32 1.59 4.57
N PHE A 22 2.88 0.50 5.10
CA PHE A 22 2.38 -0.20 6.29
C PHE A 22 3.45 -0.22 7.36
N VAL A 23 3.05 -0.14 8.63
CA VAL A 23 3.94 -0.43 9.76
C VAL A 23 4.10 -1.94 9.87
N THR A 24 5.34 -2.41 10.07
CA THR A 24 5.65 -3.83 10.22
C THR A 24 6.60 -4.05 11.39
N ASP A 25 6.38 -5.13 12.14
CA ASP A 25 7.30 -5.61 13.17
C ASP A 25 8.19 -6.72 12.57
N PRO A 26 9.54 -6.59 12.62
CA PRO A 26 10.45 -7.59 12.05
C PRO A 26 10.33 -8.99 12.69
N ASN A 27 9.64 -9.12 13.83
CA ASN A 27 9.39 -10.38 14.52
C ASN A 27 8.03 -11.00 14.18
N LYS A 28 7.29 -10.43 13.22
CA LYS A 28 5.98 -10.91 12.78
C LYS A 28 6.04 -11.36 11.33
N GLU A 29 5.12 -12.25 10.97
CA GLU A 29 4.94 -12.69 9.60
C GLU A 29 3.79 -11.92 8.95
N TYR A 30 4.00 -11.50 7.71
CA TYR A 30 3.03 -10.77 6.92
C TYR A 30 2.79 -11.46 5.59
N THR A 31 1.52 -11.48 5.18
CA THR A 31 1.07 -12.04 3.91
C THR A 31 0.48 -10.92 3.08
N LEU A 32 1.06 -10.67 1.92
CA LEU A 32 0.46 -9.82 0.90
C LEU A 32 -0.58 -10.64 0.13
N THR A 33 -1.79 -10.13 0.01
CA THR A 33 -2.78 -10.67 -0.92
C THR A 33 -2.96 -9.70 -2.07
N ALA A 34 -2.95 -10.21 -3.29
CA ALA A 34 -3.13 -9.40 -4.48
C ALA A 34 -4.16 -10.05 -5.41
N GLN A 35 -4.94 -9.22 -6.09
CA GLN A 35 -5.83 -9.61 -7.16
C GLN A 35 -5.76 -8.57 -8.25
N VAL A 36 -5.40 -9.00 -9.46
CA VAL A 36 -5.36 -8.09 -10.61
C VAL A 36 -6.78 -7.71 -11.00
N GLN A 37 -6.99 -6.41 -11.22
CA GLN A 37 -8.25 -5.90 -11.75
C GLN A 37 -8.19 -5.87 -13.28
N ALA A 38 -9.35 -5.98 -13.92
CA ALA A 38 -9.43 -5.85 -15.37
C ALA A 38 -8.88 -4.47 -15.78
N GLY A 39 -7.95 -4.45 -16.73
CA GLY A 39 -7.43 -3.20 -17.29
C GLY A 39 -8.47 -2.51 -18.18
N GLU A 40 -8.09 -1.39 -18.79
CA GLU A 40 -8.97 -0.63 -19.72
C GLU A 40 -9.47 -1.48 -20.91
N SER A 41 -8.74 -2.53 -21.27
CA SER A 41 -9.10 -3.49 -22.32
C SER A 41 -10.21 -4.46 -21.92
N GLY A 42 -10.56 -4.51 -20.62
CA GLY A 42 -11.52 -5.46 -20.06
C GLY A 42 -10.97 -6.88 -19.85
N TYR A 43 -9.70 -7.14 -20.19
CA TYR A 43 -9.05 -8.42 -19.93
C TYR A 43 -8.38 -8.43 -18.56
N LEU A 44 -8.46 -9.58 -17.89
CA LEU A 44 -7.70 -9.83 -16.67
C LEU A 44 -6.25 -10.11 -17.09
N GLU A 45 -5.34 -9.23 -16.67
CA GLU A 45 -3.92 -9.49 -16.79
C GLU A 45 -3.55 -10.69 -15.91
N ASN A 46 -2.68 -11.57 -16.40
CA ASN A 46 -2.17 -12.71 -15.61
C ASN A 46 -0.94 -12.33 -14.77
N THR A 47 -0.52 -11.06 -14.83
CA THR A 47 0.68 -10.56 -14.16
C THR A 47 0.44 -9.20 -13.53
N LEU A 48 1.01 -8.96 -12.36
CA LEU A 48 1.04 -7.65 -11.70
C LEU A 48 2.48 -7.22 -11.45
N ALA A 49 2.87 -6.08 -11.99
CA ALA A 49 4.15 -5.47 -11.63
C ALA A 49 3.96 -4.63 -10.35
N ILE A 50 4.69 -4.99 -9.29
CA ILE A 50 4.72 -4.24 -8.02
C ILE A 50 6.16 -3.90 -7.60
N ALA A 51 6.32 -2.90 -6.76
CA ALA A 51 7.54 -2.63 -6.02
C ALA A 51 7.24 -2.84 -4.53
N VAL A 52 8.01 -3.69 -3.87
CA VAL A 52 7.93 -3.94 -2.43
C VAL A 52 9.23 -3.47 -1.82
N GLN A 53 9.19 -2.39 -1.06
CA GLN A 53 10.37 -1.67 -0.61
C GLN A 53 10.39 -1.54 0.92
N PRO A 54 11.56 -1.69 1.55
CA PRO A 54 11.69 -1.45 2.98
C PRO A 54 11.51 0.05 3.24
N ALA A 55 10.71 0.38 4.24
CA ALA A 55 10.49 1.75 4.68
C ALA A 55 11.14 1.96 6.05
N SER A 56 11.86 3.08 6.20
CA SER A 56 12.47 3.48 7.48
C SER A 56 11.43 3.90 8.51
N ASP A 57 10.28 4.37 8.05
CA ASP A 57 9.09 4.73 8.82
C ASP A 57 7.87 4.67 7.88
N ALA A 58 6.67 4.81 8.44
CA ALA A 58 5.43 4.71 7.70
C ALA A 58 4.77 6.08 7.47
N THR A 59 5.55 7.06 7.01
CA THR A 59 5.09 8.43 6.74
C THR A 59 4.85 8.71 5.25
N ASP A 60 4.07 9.76 4.96
CA ASP A 60 3.89 10.29 3.60
C ASP A 60 5.21 10.64 2.91
N ALA A 61 6.13 11.26 3.65
CA ALA A 61 7.43 11.67 3.11
C ALA A 61 8.24 10.46 2.64
N THR A 62 8.26 9.39 3.44
CA THR A 62 8.93 8.15 3.07
C THR A 62 8.25 7.48 1.89
N LEU A 63 6.92 7.41 1.87
CA LEU A 63 6.18 6.83 0.74
C LEU A 63 6.38 7.64 -0.55
N ALA A 64 6.46 8.98 -0.48
CA ALA A 64 6.77 9.83 -1.63
C ALA A 64 8.19 9.62 -2.16
N LEU A 65 9.19 9.43 -1.29
CA LEU A 65 10.55 9.10 -1.72
C LEU A 65 10.61 7.72 -2.40
N LEU A 66 9.98 6.72 -1.79
CA LEU A 66 9.94 5.36 -2.32
C LEU A 66 9.16 5.26 -3.64
N LYS A 67 8.24 6.20 -3.90
CA LYS A 67 7.56 6.31 -5.19
C LYS A 67 8.53 6.55 -6.34
N ASP A 68 9.49 7.45 -6.17
CA ASP A 68 10.48 7.77 -7.21
C ASP A 68 11.37 6.54 -7.49
N ASP A 69 11.82 5.87 -6.43
CA ASP A 69 12.59 4.63 -6.56
C ASP A 69 11.78 3.50 -7.26
N ALA A 70 10.47 3.43 -7.01
CA ALA A 70 9.61 2.48 -7.71
C ALA A 70 9.47 2.84 -9.19
N LEU A 71 9.34 4.13 -9.55
CA LEU A 71 9.25 4.56 -10.95
C LEU A 71 10.47 4.15 -11.74
N ASP A 72 11.66 4.38 -11.16
CA ASP A 72 12.92 3.95 -11.74
C ASP A 72 12.96 2.42 -11.90
N ALA A 73 12.48 1.69 -10.89
CA ALA A 73 12.39 0.23 -10.93
C ALA A 73 11.42 -0.29 -12.00
N PHE A 74 10.42 0.49 -12.42
CA PHE A 74 9.43 0.12 -13.45
C PHE A 74 9.73 0.67 -14.85
N GLY A 75 10.82 1.43 -15.02
CA GLY A 75 11.31 2.00 -16.28
C GLY A 75 11.72 0.98 -17.36
N ASN A 76 12.65 1.32 -18.26
CA ASN A 76 12.97 0.47 -19.43
C ASN A 76 14.49 0.43 -19.70
N PRO A 77 15.10 -0.75 -19.94
CA PRO A 77 14.53 -2.10 -19.84
C PRO A 77 14.47 -2.55 -18.39
N VAL A 78 13.27 -2.93 -17.97
CA VAL A 78 13.06 -3.50 -16.64
C VAL A 78 12.82 -4.99 -16.77
N THR A 79 13.57 -5.75 -15.98
CA THR A 79 13.34 -7.17 -15.75
C THR A 79 12.91 -7.30 -14.30
N CYS A 80 11.60 -7.25 -14.06
CA CYS A 80 11.07 -7.51 -12.72
C CYS A 80 11.35 -8.96 -12.32
N LEU A 81 11.60 -9.18 -11.04
CA LEU A 81 11.76 -10.54 -10.54
C LEU A 81 10.39 -11.23 -10.54
N LYS A 82 10.28 -12.35 -11.23
CA LYS A 82 9.06 -13.15 -11.21
C LYS A 82 8.87 -13.81 -9.85
N VAL A 83 7.65 -13.75 -9.33
CA VAL A 83 7.26 -14.36 -8.06
C VAL A 83 5.93 -15.07 -8.26
N GLY A 84 5.93 -16.38 -8.01
CA GLY A 84 4.74 -17.21 -8.04
C GLY A 84 3.89 -17.07 -6.78
N ALA A 85 2.62 -17.43 -6.87
CA ALA A 85 1.73 -17.49 -5.71
C ALA A 85 2.30 -18.43 -4.63
N GLY A 86 2.28 -17.97 -3.38
CA GLY A 86 2.82 -18.66 -2.20
C GLY A 86 4.32 -18.44 -1.97
N GLU A 87 5.02 -17.74 -2.87
CA GLU A 87 6.44 -17.46 -2.70
C GLU A 87 6.71 -16.25 -1.78
N ILE A 88 7.98 -16.09 -1.43
CA ILE A 88 8.46 -15.06 -0.52
C ILE A 88 8.97 -13.86 -1.32
N ILE A 89 8.46 -12.68 -1.00
CA ILE A 89 8.96 -11.38 -1.46
C ILE A 89 9.84 -10.79 -0.37
N THR A 90 11.10 -10.52 -0.69
CA THR A 90 11.99 -9.76 0.19
C THR A 90 11.92 -8.29 -0.19
N PRO A 91 11.53 -7.36 0.69
CA PRO A 91 11.51 -5.95 0.35
C PRO A 91 12.90 -5.46 -0.05
N VAL A 92 13.03 -4.88 -1.25
CA VAL A 92 14.28 -4.29 -1.73
C VAL A 92 13.97 -2.96 -2.42
N LYS A 93 14.67 -1.91 -1.99
CA LYS A 93 14.55 -0.59 -2.56
C LYS A 93 14.93 -0.59 -4.05
N GLY A 94 14.14 0.07 -4.90
CA GLY A 94 14.39 0.17 -6.34
C GLY A 94 14.29 -1.16 -7.10
N LYS A 95 13.57 -2.15 -6.56
CA LYS A 95 13.29 -3.42 -7.24
C LYS A 95 11.80 -3.57 -7.49
N CYS A 96 11.48 -4.07 -8.69
CA CYS A 96 10.14 -4.51 -9.03
C CYS A 96 10.05 -6.04 -9.08
N TYR A 97 8.84 -6.51 -8.79
CA TYR A 97 8.41 -7.90 -8.78
C TYR A 97 7.27 -8.05 -9.78
N GLU A 98 7.31 -9.09 -10.59
CA GLU A 98 6.21 -9.52 -11.45
C GLU A 98 5.52 -10.69 -10.77
N LEU A 99 4.37 -10.42 -10.18
CA LEU A 99 3.55 -11.44 -9.53
C LEU A 99 2.76 -12.20 -10.60
N GLU A 100 2.87 -13.52 -10.60
CA GLU A 100 2.14 -14.38 -11.53
C GLU A 100 0.80 -14.83 -10.92
N PHE A 101 -0.30 -14.59 -11.63
CA PHE A 101 -1.66 -14.92 -11.19
C PHE A 101 -2.32 -15.95 -12.08
N THR A 102 -3.28 -16.65 -11.49
CA THR A 102 -4.39 -17.23 -12.25
C THR A 102 -5.49 -16.18 -12.33
N GLY A 103 -5.87 -15.76 -13.55
CA GLY A 103 -6.82 -14.66 -13.78
C GLY A 103 -8.05 -14.68 -12.88
N GLY A 104 -8.33 -13.56 -12.21
CA GLY A 104 -9.49 -13.36 -11.35
C GLY A 104 -9.37 -13.93 -9.94
N GLN A 105 -8.29 -14.63 -9.60
CA GLN A 105 -8.07 -15.19 -8.26
C GLN A 105 -7.22 -14.26 -7.38
N ILE A 106 -7.51 -14.28 -6.08
CA ILE A 106 -6.64 -13.69 -5.07
C ILE A 106 -5.44 -14.63 -4.89
N SER A 107 -4.24 -14.10 -5.08
CA SER A 107 -2.99 -14.82 -4.80
C SER A 107 -2.34 -14.26 -3.55
N THR A 108 -1.60 -15.10 -2.83
CA THR A 108 -0.94 -14.77 -1.57
C THR A 108 0.57 -14.85 -1.72
N TYR A 109 1.29 -14.00 -0.99
CA TYR A 109 2.75 -13.92 -1.01
C TYR A 109 3.25 -13.59 0.39
N THR A 110 4.32 -14.21 0.85
CA THR A 110 4.90 -13.90 2.16
C THR A 110 5.86 -12.73 2.05
N ILE A 111 5.76 -11.73 2.91
CA ILE A 111 6.71 -10.61 2.95
C ILE A 111 7.80 -10.90 4.00
N ASN A 112 9.05 -10.99 3.56
CA ASN A 112 10.19 -11.19 4.47
C ASN A 112 10.61 -9.85 5.11
N VAL A 113 9.92 -9.48 6.19
CA VAL A 113 10.17 -8.26 6.96
C VAL A 113 11.40 -8.33 7.87
N SER A 114 12.00 -9.51 8.01
CA SER A 114 13.17 -9.74 8.88
C SER A 114 14.52 -9.56 8.17
N ALA A 115 14.54 -9.65 6.83
CA ALA A 115 15.77 -9.58 6.05
C ALA A 115 16.35 -8.16 5.89
N PRO A 116 15.55 -7.11 5.63
CA PRO A 116 16.07 -5.75 5.55
C PRO A 116 16.41 -5.22 6.95
N ALA A 117 17.66 -4.85 7.18
CA ALA A 117 18.05 -4.23 8.44
C ALA A 117 17.30 -2.89 8.63
N GLN A 118 16.78 -2.66 9.84
CA GLN A 118 16.18 -1.39 10.26
C GLN A 118 14.91 -0.95 9.49
N MET A 119 14.20 -1.86 8.83
CA MET A 119 12.87 -1.53 8.33
C MET A 119 11.86 -1.44 9.48
N GLN A 120 11.07 -0.37 9.50
CA GLN A 120 9.93 -0.18 10.42
C GLN A 120 8.60 -0.28 9.66
N GLY A 121 8.66 -0.40 8.34
CA GLY A 121 7.51 -0.58 7.49
C GLY A 121 7.86 -1.18 6.14
N VAL A 122 6.82 -1.46 5.37
CA VAL A 122 6.92 -1.88 3.97
C VAL A 122 6.06 -0.96 3.12
N ALA A 123 6.65 -0.42 2.05
CA ALA A 123 5.92 0.29 1.01
C ALA A 123 5.63 -0.67 -0.14
N VAL A 124 4.40 -0.68 -0.61
CA VAL A 124 3.96 -1.48 -1.74
C VAL A 124 3.37 -0.53 -2.77
N LEU A 125 3.82 -0.63 -4.02
CA LEU A 125 3.36 0.19 -5.13
C LEU A 125 3.05 -0.72 -6.32
N ALA A 126 1.93 -0.51 -6.99
CA ALA A 126 1.52 -1.30 -8.15
C ALA A 126 1.55 -0.43 -9.41
N LYS A 127 2.09 -0.99 -10.50
CA LYS A 127 2.09 -0.37 -11.82
C LYS A 127 0.74 -0.52 -12.54
N ASN A 128 -0.02 -1.57 -12.22
CA ASN A 128 -1.30 -1.87 -12.85
C ASN A 128 -2.41 -1.92 -11.79
N PRO A 129 -3.68 -1.68 -12.17
CA PRO A 129 -4.81 -1.73 -11.24
C PRO A 129 -4.90 -3.10 -10.54
N ALA A 130 -4.93 -3.07 -9.21
CA ALA A 130 -5.03 -4.26 -8.39
C ALA A 130 -5.70 -3.94 -7.05
N VAL A 131 -6.31 -4.95 -6.46
CA VAL A 131 -6.67 -4.94 -5.04
C VAL A 131 -5.53 -5.62 -4.29
N ILE A 132 -4.94 -4.90 -3.34
CA ILE A 132 -3.80 -5.36 -2.56
C ILE A 132 -4.10 -5.12 -1.08
N ASP A 133 -3.94 -6.17 -0.27
CA ASP A 133 -4.00 -6.08 1.19
C ASP A 133 -2.73 -6.67 1.78
N LEU A 134 -2.29 -6.10 2.90
CA LEU A 134 -1.31 -6.74 3.78
C LEU A 134 -2.04 -7.38 4.94
N LYS A 135 -1.68 -8.61 5.29
CA LYS A 135 -2.30 -9.36 6.40
C LYS A 135 -1.26 -9.81 7.40
N GLN A 136 -1.65 -9.83 8.67
CA GLN A 136 -0.91 -10.49 9.75
C GLN A 136 -1.79 -11.61 10.29
N GLY A 137 -1.50 -12.86 9.92
CA GLY A 137 -2.43 -13.97 10.12
C GLY A 137 -3.71 -13.75 9.29
N GLU A 138 -4.87 -13.75 9.96
CA GLU A 138 -6.18 -13.51 9.32
C GLU A 138 -6.60 -12.04 9.30
N THR A 139 -5.86 -11.16 9.98
CA THR A 139 -6.21 -9.75 10.14
C THR A 139 -5.57 -8.90 9.03
N THR A 140 -6.38 -8.08 8.35
CA THR A 140 -5.87 -7.05 7.44
C THR A 140 -5.16 -5.96 8.25
N VAL A 141 -3.96 -5.60 7.81
CA VAL A 141 -3.16 -4.51 8.37
C VAL A 141 -3.57 -3.23 7.66
N GLU A 142 -4.08 -2.28 8.43
CA GLU A 142 -4.42 -0.95 7.92
C GLU A 142 -3.16 -0.24 7.40
N ALA A 143 -3.30 0.44 6.26
CA ALA A 143 -2.23 1.29 5.75
C ALA A 143 -1.97 2.43 6.73
N ALA A 144 -0.71 2.64 7.06
CA ALA A 144 -0.32 3.79 7.85
C ALA A 144 -0.38 5.06 7.02
N ASN A 145 -0.09 4.94 5.72
CA ASN A 145 -0.34 6.00 4.76
C ASN A 145 -0.57 5.48 3.34
N GLN A 146 -1.19 6.31 2.51
CA GLN A 146 -1.60 5.99 1.16
C GLN A 146 -1.42 7.19 0.23
N LEU A 147 -0.69 6.98 -0.86
CA LEU A 147 -0.61 7.97 -1.94
C LEU A 147 -1.70 7.73 -3.00
N CYS A 148 -2.04 6.47 -3.30
CA CYS A 148 -2.90 6.08 -4.43
C CYS A 148 -3.65 4.77 -4.15
N GLY A 149 -4.80 4.54 -4.79
CA GLY A 149 -5.61 3.31 -4.68
C GLY A 149 -7.00 3.54 -4.10
N ASP A 150 -7.91 2.58 -4.26
CA ASP A 150 -9.28 2.69 -3.71
C ASP A 150 -9.32 2.35 -2.21
N ALA A 151 -9.44 3.40 -1.40
CA ALA A 151 -10.31 3.45 -0.23
C ALA A 151 -10.88 4.88 -0.21
N PRO A 152 -12.12 5.12 0.28
CA PRO A 152 -12.80 6.38 0.05
C PRO A 152 -11.90 7.47 0.59
N TYR A 153 -11.50 8.42 -0.24
CA TYR A 153 -10.72 9.57 0.18
C TYR A 153 -11.12 9.95 1.61
N PRO A 154 -10.24 9.95 2.63
CA PRO A 154 -10.33 11.04 3.56
C PRO A 154 -9.96 12.25 2.70
N LEU A 155 -10.99 12.83 2.07
CA LEU A 155 -10.98 14.25 1.82
C LEU A 155 -10.44 14.82 3.13
N ALA A 156 -9.36 15.60 3.05
CA ALA A 156 -9.17 16.62 4.04
C ALA A 156 -10.51 17.37 4.11
N ILE A 157 -11.37 17.00 5.06
CA ILE A 157 -12.57 17.75 5.35
C ILE A 157 -11.99 19.04 5.91
N ALA A 158 -12.00 20.06 5.05
CA ALA A 158 -11.55 21.42 5.27
C ALA A 158 -11.01 21.67 6.69
N GLY A 159 -9.69 21.51 6.88
CA GLY A 159 -9.00 21.97 8.08
C GLY A 159 -8.80 20.97 9.24
N TYR A 160 -9.10 19.68 9.09
CA TYR A 160 -8.70 18.66 10.08
C TYR A 160 -7.60 17.73 9.56
N VAL A 161 -6.40 17.87 10.14
CA VAL A 161 -5.38 16.80 10.18
C VAL A 161 -5.67 16.03 11.46
N PRO A 162 -5.98 14.72 11.43
CA PRO A 162 -6.04 13.94 12.66
C PRO A 162 -4.65 14.00 13.29
N GLY A 163 -4.51 14.78 14.37
CA GLY A 163 -3.34 14.70 15.22
C GLY A 163 -3.19 13.26 15.68
N SER A 164 -1.95 12.78 15.69
CA SER A 164 -1.60 11.47 16.23
C SER A 164 -1.96 11.37 17.71
N ASP A 165 -3.22 11.12 18.03
CA ASP A 165 -3.69 10.78 19.37
C ASP A 165 -5.12 10.22 19.27
N VAL A 166 -5.22 8.95 18.86
CA VAL A 166 -6.39 8.14 19.22
C VAL A 166 -5.96 7.22 20.35
N PHE A 167 -5.97 7.74 21.58
CA PHE A 167 -6.08 6.86 22.73
C PHE A 167 -7.49 6.27 22.72
N GLN A 168 -7.56 4.95 22.77
CA GLN A 168 -8.81 4.22 22.92
C GLN A 168 -9.51 4.71 24.20
N HIS A 169 -10.57 5.50 24.07
CA HIS A 169 -11.49 5.74 25.17
C HIS A 169 -12.30 4.46 25.38
N ALA A 170 -11.69 3.54 26.12
CA ALA A 170 -12.40 2.41 26.67
C ALA A 170 -13.51 2.91 27.61
N LYS A 171 -14.73 2.41 27.34
CA LYS A 171 -15.93 2.39 28.18
C LYS A 171 -16.71 3.71 28.32
N ILE A 172 -17.55 3.99 27.32
CA ILE A 172 -18.87 4.59 27.61
C ILE A 172 -19.69 3.48 28.27
N ASP A 173 -19.83 3.57 29.59
CA ASP A 173 -20.78 2.80 30.38
C ASP A 173 -22.10 3.57 30.36
N LEU A 174 -23.07 3.08 29.59
CA LEU A 174 -24.33 3.75 29.35
C LEU A 174 -25.37 3.26 30.36
N ASP A 175 -25.13 3.53 31.63
CA ASP A 175 -26.11 3.31 32.69
C ASP A 175 -27.02 4.53 32.77
N GLN A 176 -28.03 4.60 31.89
CA GLN A 176 -29.16 5.49 32.11
C GLN A 176 -30.10 4.88 33.14
N ALA A 177 -30.02 5.34 34.38
CA ALA A 177 -31.10 5.17 35.35
C ALA A 177 -32.27 6.09 34.97
N ALA A 178 -33.46 5.51 34.79
CA ALA A 178 -34.73 6.19 34.55
C ALA A 178 -35.32 6.82 35.81
#